data_AF-W9TA08-F1
#
_entry.id   AF-W9TA08-F1
#
_cell.length_a   1.000
_cell.length_b   1.000
_cell.length_c   1.000
_cell.angle_alpha   90.00
_cell.angle_beta   90.00
_cell.angle_gamma   90.00
#
_symmetry.space_group_name_H-M   'P 1'
#
loop_
_entity.id
_entity.type
_entity.pdbx_description
1 polymer ?
#
loop_
_entity_poly.entity_id
_entity_poly.type
_entity_poly.pdbx_seq_one_letter_code
_entity_poly.pdbx_strand_id
1 'polypeptide(L)'
;MSTTVSPYLLDQLETADMLEIDGLHAFAFTLNDALLDQADAAAEAGEPFSSEQIVLQIDALDGRSKRRWQFSYNTVMEAQHDAADDSWQLGEEPTHRLRCLGAISAGADDE
;
A
#
# COMPACT_ATOMS: atom_id res chain seq x y z
N MET A 1 -13.86 5.78 -22.04
CA MET A 1 -14.47 5.65 -20.70
C MET A 1 -13.31 5.65 -19.74
N SER A 2 -12.90 6.83 -19.28
CA SER A 2 -11.78 6.95 -18.34
C SER A 2 -12.36 6.79 -16.95
N THR A 3 -12.46 5.56 -16.47
CA THR A 3 -12.66 5.31 -15.04
C THR A 3 -11.38 5.79 -14.38
N THR A 4 -11.41 7.00 -13.82
CA THR A 4 -10.34 7.49 -12.95
C THR A 4 -10.33 6.58 -11.73
N VAL A 5 -9.59 5.48 -11.82
CA VAL A 5 -9.20 4.67 -10.67
C VAL A 5 -8.49 5.65 -9.74
N SER A 6 -9.14 6.00 -8.63
CA SER A 6 -8.43 6.59 -7.52
C SER A 6 -7.31 5.61 -7.19
N PRO A 7 -6.03 6.02 -7.22
CA PRO A 7 -4.98 5.11 -6.81
C PRO A 7 -5.34 4.70 -5.38
N TYR A 8 -5.35 3.41 -5.12
CA TYR A 8 -5.33 2.88 -3.76
C TYR A 8 -3.88 2.57 -3.45
N LEU A 9 -3.51 2.60 -2.16
CA LEU A 9 -2.15 2.20 -1.77
C LEU A 9 -1.82 0.80 -2.31
N LEU A 10 -2.79 -0.10 -2.33
CA LEU A 10 -2.62 -1.46 -2.80
C LEU A 10 -2.09 -1.53 -4.25
N ASP A 11 -2.65 -0.74 -5.17
CA ASP A 11 -2.21 -0.65 -6.57
C ASP A 11 -0.73 -0.20 -6.67
N GLN A 12 -0.35 0.76 -5.83
CA GLN A 12 1.05 1.21 -5.73
C GLN A 12 1.96 0.13 -5.16
N LEU A 13 1.49 -0.67 -4.19
CA LEU A 13 2.27 -1.75 -3.59
C LEU A 13 2.52 -2.91 -4.57
N GLU A 14 1.61 -3.17 -5.51
CA GLU A 14 1.79 -4.18 -6.55
C GLU A 14 2.92 -3.85 -7.52
N THR A 15 3.17 -2.56 -7.75
CA THR A 15 4.22 -2.07 -8.65
C THR A 15 5.49 -1.60 -7.94
N ALA A 16 5.44 -1.47 -6.61
CA ALA A 16 6.58 -1.07 -5.79
C ALA A 16 7.61 -2.20 -5.65
N ASP A 17 8.89 -1.84 -5.73
CA ASP A 17 9.99 -2.78 -5.47
C ASP A 17 10.51 -2.63 -4.02
N MET A 18 10.42 -1.41 -3.49
CA MET A 18 10.89 -1.03 -2.17
C MET A 18 9.87 -0.11 -1.49
N LEU A 19 9.78 -0.16 -0.17
CA LEU A 19 8.94 0.76 0.61
C LEU A 19 9.79 1.58 1.56
N GLU A 20 9.36 2.80 1.87
CA GLU A 20 9.89 3.57 2.99
C GLU A 20 8.76 3.81 4.00
N ILE A 21 8.97 3.45 5.26
CA ILE A 21 8.00 3.66 6.35
C ILE A 21 8.63 4.49 7.46
N ASP A 22 8.05 5.66 7.76
CA ASP A 22 8.57 6.65 8.73
C ASP A 22 10.05 7.01 8.52
N GLY A 23 10.51 7.04 7.26
CA GLY A 23 11.91 7.28 6.89
C GLY A 23 12.83 6.05 7.00
N LEU A 24 12.29 4.86 7.28
CA LEU A 24 13.03 3.60 7.26
C LEU A 24 12.78 2.85 5.96
N HIS A 25 13.85 2.49 5.26
CA HIS A 25 13.78 1.69 4.04
C HIS A 25 13.48 0.23 4.35
N ALA A 26 12.34 -0.24 3.87
CA ALA A 26 11.91 -1.62 3.87
C ALA A 26 12.17 -2.24 2.49
N PHE A 27 13.19 -3.09 2.43
CA PHE A 27 13.56 -3.88 1.26
C PHE A 27 12.77 -5.19 1.15
N ALA A 28 11.96 -5.51 2.17
CA ALA A 28 11.15 -6.72 2.20
C ALA A 28 9.75 -6.38 2.69
N PHE A 29 8.76 -6.60 1.83
CA PHE A 29 7.36 -6.60 2.20
C PHE A 29 6.65 -7.78 1.54
N THR A 30 5.53 -8.19 2.10
CA THR A 30 4.71 -9.28 1.59
C THR A 30 3.25 -8.89 1.66
N LEU A 31 2.53 -9.19 0.58
CA LEU A 31 1.09 -9.02 0.49
C LEU A 31 0.39 -10.37 0.70
N ASN A 32 -0.80 -10.32 1.30
CA ASN A 32 -1.65 -11.49 1.47
C ASN A 32 -2.43 -11.76 0.18
N ASP A 33 -1.80 -12.44 -0.75
CA ASP A 33 -2.33 -12.77 -2.08
C ASP A 33 -3.74 -13.38 -2.04
N ALA A 34 -3.99 -14.30 -1.11
CA ALA A 34 -5.31 -14.92 -0.95
C ALA A 34 -6.41 -13.93 -0.53
N LEU A 35 -6.04 -12.88 0.21
CA LEU A 35 -6.97 -11.82 0.57
C LEU A 35 -7.19 -10.84 -0.59
N LEU A 36 -6.13 -10.59 -1.37
CA LEU A 36 -6.22 -9.76 -2.57
C LEU A 36 -7.09 -10.40 -3.65
N ASP A 37 -6.94 -11.70 -3.89
CA ASP A 37 -7.77 -12.46 -4.82
C ASP A 37 -9.26 -12.40 -4.43
N GLN A 38 -9.57 -12.46 -3.13
CA GLN A 38 -10.93 -12.27 -2.62
C GLN A 38 -11.44 -10.83 -2.83
N ALA A 39 -10.58 -9.83 -2.62
CA ALA A 39 -10.93 -8.43 -2.83
C ALA A 39 -11.23 -8.15 -4.32
N ASP A 40 -10.41 -8.69 -5.21
CA ASP A 40 -10.56 -8.57 -6.66
C ASP A 40 -11.84 -9.26 -7.13
N ALA A 41 -12.09 -10.50 -6.70
CA ALA A 41 -13.32 -11.22 -7.00
C ALA A 41 -14.58 -10.47 -6.53
N ALA A 42 -14.53 -9.84 -5.36
CA ALA A 42 -15.63 -9.01 -4.86
C ALA A 42 -15.81 -7.74 -5.71
N ALA A 43 -14.71 -7.08 -6.11
CA ALA A 43 -14.74 -5.93 -7.00
C ALA A 43 -15.32 -6.27 -8.37
N GLU A 44 -14.94 -7.41 -8.97
CA GLU A 44 -15.52 -7.93 -10.22
C GLU A 44 -17.02 -8.22 -10.08
N ALA A 45 -17.44 -8.73 -8.91
CA ALA A 45 -18.85 -8.94 -8.59
C ALA A 45 -19.62 -7.64 -8.27
N GLY A 46 -18.92 -6.51 -8.15
CA GLY A 46 -19.50 -5.22 -7.75
C GLY A 46 -19.92 -5.16 -6.27
N GLU A 47 -19.32 -5.99 -5.43
CA GLU A 47 -19.59 -6.07 -3.99
C GLU A 47 -18.53 -5.32 -3.19
N PRO A 48 -18.92 -4.61 -2.11
CA PRO A 48 -17.95 -3.97 -1.23
C PRO A 48 -17.16 -5.05 -0.46
N PHE A 49 -15.83 -4.93 -0.46
CA PHE A 49 -14.94 -5.81 0.28
C PHE A 49 -14.25 -5.06 1.41
N SER A 50 -14.21 -5.66 2.60
CA SER A 50 -13.55 -5.12 3.79
C SER A 50 -13.10 -6.27 4.67
N SER A 51 -11.90 -6.19 5.22
CA SER A 51 -11.34 -7.22 6.08
C SER A 51 -10.39 -6.64 7.13
N GLU A 52 -10.47 -7.17 8.34
CA GLU A 52 -9.53 -6.85 9.43
C GLU A 52 -8.26 -7.74 9.36
N GLN A 53 -8.19 -8.65 8.38
CA GLN A 53 -7.02 -9.50 8.17
C GLN A 53 -5.82 -8.67 7.70
N ILE A 54 -4.63 -9.09 8.13
CA ILE A 54 -3.37 -8.48 7.69
C ILE A 54 -3.20 -8.72 6.19
N VAL A 55 -3.16 -7.62 5.43
CA VAL A 55 -2.91 -7.64 4.00
C VAL A 55 -1.46 -7.32 3.69
N LEU A 56 -0.85 -6.41 4.45
CA LEU A 56 0.50 -5.90 4.19
C LEU A 56 1.36 -6.16 5.41
N GLN A 57 2.48 -6.84 5.18
CA GLN A 57 3.56 -6.95 6.14
C GLN A 57 4.82 -6.30 5.59
N ILE A 58 5.46 -5.48 6.39
CA ILE A 58 6.67 -4.74 6.01
C ILE A 58 7.76 -5.08 7.00
N ASP A 59 8.92 -5.50 6.51
CA ASP A 59 10.12 -5.77 7.30
C ASP A 59 11.23 -4.79 6.87
N ALA A 60 11.64 -3.89 7.77
CA ALA A 60 12.75 -2.96 7.57
C ALA A 60 13.92 -3.24 8.52
N LEU A 61 15.11 -2.73 8.15
CA LEU A 61 16.27 -2.71 9.04
C LEU A 61 16.49 -1.29 9.57
N ASP A 62 16.36 -1.15 10.88
CA ASP A 62 16.74 0.03 11.66
C ASP A 62 18.16 -0.20 12.21
N GLY A 63 19.17 0.08 11.37
CA GLY A 63 20.58 -0.17 11.66
C GLY A 63 20.90 -1.66 11.80
N ARG A 64 20.92 -2.18 13.03
CA ARG A 64 21.16 -3.61 13.35
C ARG A 64 19.90 -4.36 13.77
N SER A 65 18.80 -3.65 13.97
CA SER A 65 17.53 -4.19 14.45
C SER A 65 16.56 -4.35 13.29
N LYS A 66 15.82 -5.46 13.27
CA LYS A 66 14.68 -5.61 12.36
C LYS A 66 13.45 -4.97 12.97
N ARG A 67 12.73 -4.18 12.20
CA ARG A 67 11.40 -3.68 12.54
C ARG A 67 10.39 -4.27 11.58
N ARG A 68 9.23 -4.64 12.12
CA ARG A 68 8.12 -5.20 11.35
C ARG A 68 6.86 -4.42 11.62
N TRP A 69 6.16 -4.06 10.56
CA TRP A 69 4.82 -3.48 10.61
C TRP A 69 3.84 -4.41 9.91
N GLN A 70 2.60 -4.40 10.37
CA GLN A 70 1.52 -5.19 9.82
C GLN A 70 0.29 -4.31 9.75
N PHE A 71 -0.33 -4.23 8.57
CA PHE A 71 -1.51 -3.42 8.34
C PHE A 71 -2.64 -4.32 7.83
N SER A 72 -3.85 -4.10 8.35
CA SER A 72 -5.04 -4.80 7.89
C SER A 72 -5.46 -4.27 6.52
N TYR A 73 -6.28 -5.05 5.80
CA TYR A 73 -6.85 -4.61 4.53
C TYR A 73 -7.61 -3.29 4.69
N ASN A 74 -8.45 -3.17 5.72
CA ASN A 74 -9.18 -1.94 6.00
C ASN A 74 -8.22 -0.76 6.19
N THR A 75 -7.18 -0.89 7.00
CA THR A 75 -6.20 0.19 7.22
C THR A 75 -5.49 0.61 5.94
N VAL A 76 -5.17 -0.34 5.04
CA VAL A 76 -4.57 -0.05 3.73
C VAL A 76 -5.55 0.65 2.79
N MET A 77 -6.84 0.27 2.83
CA MET A 77 -7.88 0.91 2.03
C MET A 77 -8.28 2.29 2.53
N GLU A 78 -8.18 2.53 3.83
CA GLU A 78 -8.39 3.84 4.48
C GLU A 78 -7.15 4.74 4.36
N ALA A 79 -6.06 4.25 3.76
CA ALA A 79 -4.83 5.00 3.62
C ALA A 79 -5.07 6.27 2.79
N GLN A 80 -4.63 7.41 3.34
CA GLN A 80 -4.78 8.70 2.67
C GLN A 80 -3.53 9.00 1.84
N HIS A 81 -3.69 9.16 0.52
CA HIS A 81 -2.61 9.63 -0.35
C HIS A 81 -2.36 11.12 -0.14
N ASP A 82 -1.09 11.46 -0.01
CA ASP A 82 -0.54 12.81 -0.01
C ASP A 82 0.27 12.99 -1.30
N ALA A 83 -0.32 13.71 -2.25
CA ALA A 83 0.28 13.98 -3.56
C ALA A 83 1.48 14.94 -3.51
N ALA A 84 1.73 15.61 -2.37
CA ALA A 84 2.85 16.56 -2.25
C ALA A 84 4.20 15.82 -2.10
N ASP A 85 4.22 14.69 -1.40
CA ASP A 85 5.42 13.86 -1.19
C ASP A 85 5.30 12.45 -1.82
N ASP A 86 4.19 12.20 -2.50
CA ASP A 86 3.77 10.89 -3.00
C ASP A 86 3.84 9.82 -1.89
N SER A 87 3.16 10.14 -0.77
CA SER A 87 3.20 9.34 0.45
C SER A 87 1.80 8.95 0.89
N TRP A 88 1.70 7.88 1.66
CA TRP A 88 0.46 7.30 2.15
C TRP A 88 0.46 7.32 3.66
N GLN A 89 -0.61 7.85 4.24
CA GLN A 89 -0.80 7.89 5.68
C GLN A 89 -1.65 6.69 6.09
N LEU A 90 -1.10 5.84 6.95
CA LEU A 90 -1.67 4.57 7.38
C LEU A 90 -1.84 4.52 8.89
N GLY A 91 -2.95 3.92 9.34
CA GLY A 91 -3.23 3.73 10.75
C GLY A 91 -3.77 4.97 11.43
N GLU A 92 -4.38 4.75 12.59
CA GLU A 92 -5.06 5.81 13.33
C GLU A 92 -4.06 6.55 14.22
N GLU A 93 -3.45 5.88 15.22
CA GLU A 93 -2.41 6.45 16.09
C GLU A 93 -1.45 5.35 16.64
N PRO A 94 -0.12 5.45 16.44
CA PRO A 94 0.56 6.44 15.62
C PRO A 94 0.27 6.23 14.13
N THR A 95 -0.03 7.31 13.42
CA THR A 95 -0.10 7.30 11.96
C THR A 95 1.31 7.08 11.39
N HIS A 96 1.42 6.12 10.50
CA HIS A 96 2.66 5.78 9.79
C HIS A 96 2.64 6.40 8.40
N ARG A 97 3.76 7.01 7.99
CA ARG A 97 3.93 7.47 6.61
C ARG A 97 4.64 6.41 5.79
N LEU A 98 4.01 5.96 4.71
CA LEU A 98 4.56 4.99 3.78
C LEU A 98 4.78 5.61 2.41
N ARG A 99 5.90 5.32 1.76
CA ARG A 99 6.18 5.72 0.38
C ARG A 99 6.52 4.49 -0.43
N CYS A 100 5.88 4.37 -1.59
CA CYS A 100 6.16 3.31 -2.54
C CYS A 100 7.33 3.75 -3.41
N LEU A 101 8.46 3.07 -3.30
CA LEU A 101 9.67 3.33 -4.08
C LEU A 101 9.75 2.25 -5.17
N GLY A 102 9.18 2.55 -6.34
CA GLY A 102 9.12 1.66 -7.49
C GLY A 102 10.00 2.13 -8.67
N ALA A 103 10.23 1.22 -9.62
CA ALA A 103 10.82 1.56 -10.90
C ALA A 103 9.80 2.33 -11.73
N ILE A 104 9.81 3.67 -11.62
CA ILE A 104 9.18 4.65 -12.53
C ILE A 104 8.12 4.01 -13.43
N SER A 105 6.92 3.74 -12.92
CA SER A 105 5.77 3.72 -13.82
C SER A 105 5.64 5.18 -14.24
N ALA A 106 6.17 5.48 -15.42
CA ALA A 106 5.98 6.76 -16.06
C ALA A 106 4.47 6.98 -16.09
N GLY A 107 3.97 7.79 -15.14
CA GLY A 107 2.64 8.35 -15.21
C GLY A 107 2.56 8.95 -16.59
N ALA A 108 1.67 8.40 -17.40
CA ALA A 108 1.41 8.88 -18.74
C ALA A 108 1.27 10.41 -18.66
N ASP A 109 2.09 11.07 -19.47
CA ASP A 109 1.91 12.46 -19.86
C ASP A 109 0.43 12.63 -20.27
N ASP A 110 -0.36 13.30 -19.42
CA ASP A 110 -1.73 13.68 -19.77
C ASP A 110 -1.60 14.93 -20.65
N GLU A 111 -1.53 14.71 -21.97
CA GLU A 111 -1.71 15.72 -23.03
C GLU A 111 -3.19 16.02 -23.26
#